data_AF-A0A7W1WPG4-F1
#
_entry.id   AF-A0A7W1WPG4-F1
#
_cell.length_a   1.000
_cell.length_b   1.000
_cell.length_c   1.000
_cell.angle_alpha   90.00
_cell.angle_beta   90.00
_cell.angle_gamma   90.00
#
_symmetry.space_group_name_H-M   'P 1'
#
loop_
_entity.id
_entity.type
_entity.pdbx_description
1 polymer ?
#
loop_
_entity_poly.entity_id
_entity_poly.type
_entity_poly.pdbx_seq_one_letter_code
_entity_poly.pdbx_strand_id
1 'polypeptide(L)'
;MSDKRTNGLGWFFSSPYLIYAVIFFLVPLVSSVYLACTNWNLISPEYDFMGLKNFMKAMKRPDVFAAFINTFKFMALFIPISLGLSMLVAVIVNSLPKFRGLYLVGFFLPYLASGVISSLIAKGILSYNSAFNVFLREKWGLDIDWLGSPCLV
;
A
#
# COMPACT_ATOMS: atom_id res chain seq x y z
N MET A 1 -23.03 7.85 36.44
CA MET A 1 -24.24 7.72 35.62
C MET A 1 -23.97 8.42 34.29
N SER A 2 -23.79 7.68 33.19
CA SER A 2 -23.63 8.25 31.85
C SER A 2 -24.96 8.89 31.45
N ASP A 3 -25.00 10.21 31.41
CA ASP A 3 -26.20 11.00 31.15
C ASP A 3 -26.66 10.72 29.71
N LYS A 4 -27.85 10.13 29.53
CA LYS A 4 -28.35 9.72 28.20
C LYS A 4 -28.47 10.89 27.22
N ARG A 5 -28.47 12.14 27.72
CA ARG A 5 -28.54 13.38 26.93
C ARG A 5 -27.25 13.71 26.16
N THR A 6 -26.07 13.34 26.68
CA THR A 6 -24.78 13.58 25.99
C THR A 6 -24.56 12.62 24.82
N ASN A 7 -25.19 11.45 24.83
CA ASN A 7 -25.07 10.47 23.74
C ASN A 7 -25.76 10.94 22.45
N GLY A 8 -26.92 11.59 22.55
CA GLY A 8 -27.66 12.09 21.37
C GLY A 8 -26.90 13.15 20.58
N LEU A 9 -26.23 14.07 21.28
CA LEU A 9 -25.37 15.09 20.66
C LEU A 9 -24.12 14.46 20.03
N GLY A 10 -23.51 13.46 20.67
CA GLY A 10 -22.37 12.72 20.10
C GLY A 10 -22.71 12.00 18.79
N TRP A 11 -23.87 11.34 18.73
CA TRP A 11 -24.38 10.73 17.49
C TRP A 11 -24.69 11.78 16.42
N PHE A 12 -25.27 12.91 16.80
CA PHE A 12 -25.55 14.00 15.87
C PHE A 12 -24.26 14.57 15.25
N PHE A 13 -23.24 14.86 16.05
CA PHE A 13 -21.96 15.36 15.56
C PHE A 13 -21.18 14.32 14.73
N SER A 14 -21.34 13.03 15.03
CA SER A 14 -20.70 11.95 14.26
C SER A 14 -21.47 11.62 12.97
N SER A 15 -22.77 11.96 12.90
CA SER A 15 -23.65 11.55 11.81
C SER A 15 -23.19 11.99 10.41
N PRO A 16 -22.62 13.18 10.16
CA PRO A 16 -22.18 13.56 8.83
C PRO A 16 -21.03 12.68 8.33
N TYR A 17 -20.09 12.35 9.22
CA TYR A 17 -18.99 11.43 8.91
C TYR A 17 -19.50 10.01 8.67
N LEU A 18 -20.44 9.53 9.48
CA LEU A 18 -21.02 8.19 9.29
C LEU A 18 -21.79 8.09 7.98
N ILE A 19 -22.58 9.12 7.63
CA ILE A 19 -23.29 9.19 6.35
C ILE A 19 -22.29 9.17 5.19
N TYR A 20 -21.22 9.97 5.28
CA TYR A 20 -20.14 9.99 4.30
C TYR A 20 -19.49 8.60 4.16
N ALA A 21 -19.12 7.97 5.27
CA ALA A 21 -18.51 6.64 5.28
C ALA A 21 -19.46 5.58 4.68
N VAL A 22 -20.76 5.65 4.98
CA VAL A 22 -21.72 4.72 4.38
C VAL A 22 -21.81 4.91 2.86
N ILE A 23 -21.98 6.14 2.39
CA ILE A 23 -22.21 6.43 0.97
C ILE A 23 -20.96 6.19 0.13
N PHE A 24 -19.80 6.64 0.60
CA PHE A 24 -18.57 6.66 -0.21
C PHE A 24 -17.60 5.51 0.09
N PHE A 25 -17.79 4.79 1.20
CA PHE A 25 -16.95 3.63 1.53
C PHE A 25 -17.77 2.34 1.55
N LEU A 26 -18.84 2.27 2.37
CA LEU A 26 -19.57 1.02 2.56
C LEU A 26 -20.38 0.60 1.33
N VAL A 27 -21.09 1.53 0.69
CA VAL A 27 -21.89 1.25 -0.51
C VAL A 27 -21.02 0.74 -1.67
N PRO A 28 -19.90 1.41 -2.05
CA PRO A 28 -19.00 0.88 -3.06
C PRO A 28 -18.40 -0.46 -2.66
N LEU A 29 -18.00 -0.66 -1.40
CA LEU A 29 -17.43 -1.92 -0.92
C LEU A 29 -18.40 -3.08 -1.10
N VAL A 30 -19.64 -2.94 -0.61
CA VAL A 30 -20.67 -3.98 -0.76
C VAL A 30 -20.99 -4.22 -2.23
N SER A 31 -21.06 -3.16 -3.04
CA SER A 31 -21.29 -3.29 -4.48
C SER A 31 -20.15 -4.05 -5.18
N SER A 32 -18.89 -3.74 -4.86
CA SER A 32 -17.73 -4.45 -5.39
C SER A 32 -17.72 -5.92 -4.99
N VAL A 33 -18.08 -6.24 -3.74
CA VAL A 33 -18.19 -7.64 -3.28
C VAL A 33 -19.31 -8.38 -4.02
N TYR A 34 -20.46 -7.73 -4.21
CA TYR A 34 -21.57 -8.29 -4.97
C TYR A 34 -21.16 -8.55 -6.43
N LEU A 35 -20.55 -7.56 -7.10
CA LEU A 35 -20.06 -7.69 -8.47
C LEU A 35 -18.95 -8.74 -8.61
N ALA A 36 -18.09 -8.92 -7.61
CA ALA A 36 -17.08 -9.98 -7.63
C ALA A 36 -17.70 -11.39 -7.62
N CYS A 37 -18.92 -11.53 -7.11
CA CYS A 37 -19.71 -12.76 -7.15
C CYS A 37 -20.47 -12.97 -8.47
N THR A 38 -20.39 -12.03 -9.42
CA THR A 38 -21.05 -12.13 -10.73
C THR A 38 -20.06 -12.43 -11.86
N ASN A 39 -20.57 -12.71 -13.05
CA ASN A 39 -19.76 -12.85 -14.27
C ASN A 39 -19.62 -11.52 -15.05
N TRP A 40 -19.86 -10.38 -14.41
CA TRP A 40 -19.93 -9.10 -15.11
C TRP A 40 -18.56 -8.67 -15.64
N ASN A 41 -18.51 -8.32 -16.92
CA ASN A 41 -17.30 -7.88 -17.64
C ASN A 41 -17.24 -6.36 -17.83
N LEU A 42 -18.03 -5.59 -17.05
CA LEU A 42 -18.15 -4.12 -17.08
C LEU A 42 -18.69 -3.52 -18.40
N ILE A 43 -18.91 -4.32 -19.45
CA ILE A 43 -19.39 -3.87 -20.76
C ILE A 43 -20.80 -4.41 -21.03
N SER A 44 -21.07 -5.66 -20.64
CA SER A 44 -22.35 -6.31 -20.87
C SER A 44 -23.45 -5.64 -20.04
N PRO A 45 -24.61 -5.28 -20.63
CA PRO A 45 -25.75 -4.76 -19.89
C PRO A 45 -26.39 -5.81 -18.98
N GLU A 46 -26.19 -7.11 -19.28
CA GLU A 46 -26.72 -8.23 -18.51
C GLU A 46 -25.57 -9.08 -17.95
N TYR A 47 -25.75 -9.57 -16.72
CA TYR A 47 -24.83 -10.47 -16.04
C TYR A 47 -25.55 -11.35 -15.02
N ASP A 48 -24.97 -12.52 -14.76
CA ASP A 48 -25.51 -13.53 -13.86
C ASP A 48 -24.75 -13.55 -12.53
N PHE A 49 -25.49 -13.81 -11.46
CA PHE A 49 -24.91 -14.09 -10.15
C PHE A 49 -24.35 -15.51 -10.13
N MET A 50 -23.02 -15.63 -10.06
CA MET A 50 -22.31 -16.93 -10.05
C MET A 50 -21.92 -17.39 -8.63
N GLY A 51 -22.16 -16.56 -7.61
CA GLY A 51 -21.73 -16.80 -6.24
C GLY A 51 -20.20 -16.97 -6.16
N LEU A 52 -19.74 -17.97 -5.40
CA LEU A 52 -18.31 -18.21 -5.19
C LEU A 52 -17.59 -18.96 -6.32
N LYS A 53 -18.30 -19.33 -7.40
CA LYS A 53 -17.68 -20.05 -8.53
C LYS A 53 -16.56 -19.25 -9.19
N ASN A 54 -16.72 -17.93 -9.27
CA ASN A 54 -15.71 -17.04 -9.82
C ASN A 54 -14.40 -17.08 -9.01
N PHE A 55 -14.50 -17.05 -7.68
CA PHE A 55 -13.35 -17.14 -6.78
C PHE A 55 -12.65 -18.50 -6.87
N MET A 56 -13.41 -19.61 -6.89
CA MET A 56 -12.83 -20.96 -7.05
C MET A 56 -12.09 -21.11 -8.38
N LYS A 57 -12.64 -20.54 -9.47
CA LYS A 57 -11.97 -20.53 -10.77
C LYS A 57 -10.71 -19.68 -10.72
N ALA A 58 -10.76 -18.49 -10.13
CA ALA A 58 -9.62 -17.59 -10.01
C ALA A 58 -8.47 -18.21 -9.21
N MET A 59 -8.75 -18.82 -8.05
CA MET A 59 -7.74 -19.45 -7.21
C MET A 59 -7.03 -20.64 -7.86
N LYS A 60 -7.69 -21.33 -8.81
CA LYS A 60 -7.06 -22.41 -9.58
C LYS A 60 -6.14 -21.91 -10.68
N ARG A 61 -6.19 -20.62 -11.03
CA ARG A 61 -5.29 -20.08 -12.05
C ARG A 61 -3.90 -19.84 -11.46
N PRO A 62 -2.83 -20.31 -12.12
CA PRO A 62 -1.48 -20.23 -11.59
C PRO A 62 -0.98 -18.79 -11.44
N ASP A 63 -1.43 -17.87 -12.30
CA ASP A 63 -1.09 -16.44 -12.24
C ASP A 63 -1.68 -15.75 -11.00
N VAL A 64 -2.94 -16.00 -10.67
CA VAL A 64 -3.60 -15.45 -9.48
C VAL A 64 -2.94 -16.00 -8.21
N PHE A 65 -2.65 -17.30 -8.18
CA PHE A 65 -1.99 -17.92 -7.04
C PHE A 65 -0.55 -17.41 -6.88
N ALA A 66 0.21 -17.29 -7.97
CA ALA A 66 1.55 -16.71 -7.94
C ALA A 66 1.54 -15.26 -7.45
N ALA A 67 0.61 -14.43 -7.95
CA ALA A 67 0.45 -13.06 -7.49
C ALA A 67 0.18 -12.99 -5.97
N PHE A 68 -0.74 -13.83 -5.47
CA PHE A 68 -1.04 -13.91 -4.04
C PHE A 68 0.20 -14.26 -3.20
N ILE A 69 0.95 -15.29 -3.61
CA ILE A 69 2.17 -15.73 -2.91
C ILE A 69 3.26 -14.66 -2.97
N ASN A 70 3.44 -13.99 -4.11
CA ASN A 70 4.44 -12.93 -4.27
C ASN A 70 4.11 -11.73 -3.38
N THR A 71 2.84 -11.30 -3.32
CA THR A 71 2.40 -10.25 -2.39
C THR A 71 2.67 -10.63 -0.95
N PHE A 72 2.36 -11.88 -0.55
CA PHE A 72 2.58 -12.32 0.82
C PHE A 72 4.07 -12.41 1.18
N LYS A 73 4.92 -12.93 0.27
CA LYS A 73 6.38 -12.96 0.43
C LYS A 73 6.94 -11.54 0.60
N PHE A 74 6.50 -10.60 -0.24
CA PHE A 74 6.91 -9.21 -0.13
C PHE A 74 6.50 -8.61 1.22
N MET A 75 5.24 -8.78 1.63
CA MET A 75 4.75 -8.28 2.92
C MET A 75 5.49 -8.89 4.11
N ALA A 76 5.76 -10.19 4.09
CA ALA A 76 6.45 -10.90 5.16
C ALA A 76 7.87 -10.38 5.38
N LEU A 77 8.55 -9.90 4.33
CA LEU A 77 9.86 -9.27 4.43
C LEU A 77 9.78 -7.78 4.75
N PHE A 78 8.90 -7.05 4.06
CA PHE A 78 8.79 -5.61 4.16
C PHE A 78 8.30 -5.14 5.53
N ILE A 79 7.28 -5.81 6.09
CA ILE A 79 6.64 -5.38 7.35
C ILE A 79 7.63 -5.43 8.52
N PRO A 80 8.36 -6.53 8.80
CA PRO A 80 9.32 -6.57 9.90
C PRO A 80 10.45 -5.55 9.75
N ILE A 81 10.97 -5.37 8.53
CA ILE A 81 12.03 -4.39 8.26
C ILE A 81 11.52 -2.98 8.51
N SER A 82 10.33 -2.64 7.98
CA SER A 82 9.72 -1.32 8.16
C SER A 82 9.43 -1.02 9.64
N LEU A 83 8.88 -1.98 10.37
CA LEU A 83 8.64 -1.84 11.81
C LEU A 83 9.94 -1.70 12.59
N GLY A 84 10.94 -2.54 12.31
CA GLY A 84 12.25 -2.48 12.97
C GLY A 84 12.95 -1.14 12.74
N LEU A 85 12.99 -0.67 11.48
CA LEU A 85 13.60 0.61 11.13
C LEU A 85 12.84 1.80 11.73
N SER A 86 11.50 1.79 11.68
CA SER A 86 10.71 2.87 12.27
C SER A 86 10.88 2.96 13.79
N MET A 87 10.95 1.82 14.49
CA MET A 87 11.28 1.77 15.91
C MET A 87 12.69 2.28 16.19
N LEU A 88 13.68 1.86 15.41
CA LEU A 88 15.07 2.33 15.55
C LEU A 88 15.16 3.85 15.39
N VAL A 89 14.53 4.39 14.35
CA VAL A 89 14.46 5.85 14.13
C VAL A 89 13.74 6.53 15.29
N ALA A 90 12.63 5.97 15.78
CA ALA A 90 11.90 6.53 16.91
C ALA A 90 12.77 6.63 18.18
N VAL A 91 13.55 5.58 18.49
CA VAL A 91 14.47 5.58 19.66
C VAL A 91 15.58 6.60 19.49
N ILE A 92 16.19 6.68 18.30
CA ILE A 92 17.24 7.67 18.01
C ILE A 92 16.68 9.08 18.20
N VAL A 93 15.55 9.39 17.55
CA VAL A 93 14.94 10.72 17.60
C VAL A 93 14.48 11.09 19.01
N ASN A 94 14.00 10.12 19.79
CA ASN A 94 13.63 10.34 21.19
C ASN A 94 14.84 10.63 22.10
N SER A 95 16.02 10.11 21.76
CA SER A 95 17.24 10.28 22.54
C SER A 95 18.02 11.55 22.19
N LEU A 96 17.62 12.30 21.15
CA LEU A 96 18.32 13.51 20.71
C LEU A 96 18.04 14.71 21.65
N PRO A 97 19.07 15.31 22.28
CA PRO A 97 18.90 16.39 23.23
C PRO A 97 18.55 17.76 22.59
N LYS A 98 18.85 17.94 21.29
CA LYS A 98 18.56 19.17 20.51
C LYS A 98 18.23 18.82 19.05
N PHE A 99 17.53 19.72 18.36
CA PHE A 99 17.15 19.61 16.93
C PHE A 99 16.22 18.46 16.53
N ARG A 100 15.53 17.81 17.48
CA ARG A 100 14.54 16.74 17.23
C ARG A 100 13.56 17.08 16.08
N GLY A 101 13.06 18.32 16.04
CA GLY A 101 12.15 18.79 15.01
C GLY A 101 12.73 18.74 13.59
N LEU A 102 14.02 19.08 13.42
CA LEU A 102 14.67 19.07 12.10
C LEU A 102 14.81 17.64 11.57
N TYR A 103 15.18 16.69 12.43
CA TYR A 103 15.26 15.27 12.07
C TYR A 103 13.89 14.70 11.69
N LEU A 104 12.84 15.04 12.45
CA LEU A 104 11.47 14.62 12.13
C LEU A 104 11.04 15.18 10.77
N VAL A 105 11.28 16.47 10.50
CA VAL A 105 10.96 17.08 9.21
C VAL A 105 11.67 16.35 8.07
N GLY A 106 12.98 16.12 8.17
CA GLY A 106 13.73 15.41 7.14
C GLY A 106 13.25 13.96 6.93
N PHE A 107 12.92 13.26 8.00
CA PHE A 107 12.42 11.88 7.93
C PHE A 107 11.01 11.78 7.31
N PHE A 108 10.13 12.73 7.63
CA PHE A 108 8.75 12.74 7.11
C PHE A 108 8.61 13.46 5.76
N LEU A 109 9.59 14.25 5.33
CA LEU A 109 9.54 14.98 4.07
C LEU A 109 9.26 14.08 2.85
N PRO A 110 9.89 12.88 2.70
CA PRO A 110 9.60 11.99 1.59
C PRO A 110 8.16 11.45 1.60
N TYR A 111 7.53 11.34 2.78
CA TYR A 111 6.14 10.88 2.89
C TYR A 111 5.13 11.89 2.32
N LEU A 112 5.53 13.16 2.22
CA LEU A 112 4.73 14.20 1.59
C LEU A 112 4.83 14.15 0.05
N ALA A 113 5.82 13.45 -0.50
CA ALA A 113 5.94 13.29 -1.94
C ALA A 113 4.87 12.33 -2.48
N SER A 114 4.35 12.60 -3.68
CA SER A 114 3.37 11.71 -4.29
C SER A 114 4.00 10.35 -4.62
N GLY A 115 3.17 9.30 -4.66
CA GLY A 115 3.61 7.96 -5.07
C GLY A 115 4.24 7.95 -6.46
N VAL A 116 3.79 8.83 -7.36
CA VAL A 116 4.35 8.99 -8.72
C VAL A 116 5.76 9.57 -8.68
N ILE A 117 6.02 10.61 -7.89
CA ILE A 117 7.36 11.18 -7.76
C ILE A 117 8.32 10.16 -7.16
N SER A 118 7.86 9.46 -6.11
CA SER A 118 8.65 8.43 -5.44
C SER A 118 9.04 7.30 -6.41
N SER A 119 8.13 6.87 -7.28
CA SER A 119 8.42 5.84 -8.28
C SER A 119 9.39 6.33 -9.37
N LEU A 120 9.30 7.59 -9.79
CA LEU A 120 10.23 8.17 -10.74
C LEU A 120 11.65 8.30 -10.18
N ILE A 121 11.79 8.73 -8.92
CA ILE A 121 13.09 8.81 -8.24
C ILE A 121 13.69 7.41 -8.10
N ALA A 122 12.90 6.44 -7.63
CA ALA A 122 13.34 5.05 -7.52
C ALA A 122 13.79 4.50 -8.88
N LYS A 123 12.99 4.69 -9.93
CA LYS A 123 13.34 4.29 -11.30
C LYS A 123 14.60 4.99 -11.80
N GLY A 124 14.78 6.27 -11.50
CA GLY A 124 15.97 7.03 -11.86
C GLY A 124 17.24 6.51 -11.20
N ILE A 125 17.17 6.19 -9.91
CA ILE A 125 18.30 5.63 -9.14
C ILE A 125 18.60 4.19 -9.57
N LEU A 126 17.58 3.37 -9.81
CA LEU A 126 17.73 1.97 -10.19
C LEU A 126 17.95 1.74 -11.68
N SER A 127 17.81 2.78 -12.51
CA SER A 127 18.09 2.73 -13.95
C SER A 127 19.51 2.25 -14.23
N TYR A 128 19.68 1.41 -15.23
CA TYR A 128 20.97 0.80 -15.59
C TYR A 128 22.10 1.83 -15.80
N ASN A 129 21.78 3.02 -16.31
CA ASN A 129 22.74 4.11 -16.56
C ASN A 129 22.77 5.17 -15.45
N SER A 130 22.21 4.88 -14.27
CA SER A 130 22.27 5.81 -13.14
C SER A 130 23.70 5.94 -12.62
N ALA A 131 24.03 7.10 -12.04
CA ALA A 131 25.32 7.30 -11.37
C ALA A 131 25.58 6.24 -10.29
N PHE A 132 24.52 5.75 -9.63
CA PHE A 132 24.59 4.68 -8.65
C PHE A 132 25.00 3.33 -9.26
N ASN A 133 24.38 2.92 -10.37
CA ASN A 133 24.74 1.66 -11.04
C ASN A 133 26.08 1.72 -11.76
N VAL A 134 26.44 2.88 -12.33
CA VAL A 134 27.80 3.09 -12.86
C VAL A 134 28.84 2.96 -11.76
N PHE A 135 28.61 3.57 -10.59
CA PHE A 135 29.49 3.42 -9.44
C PHE A 135 29.63 1.97 -8.98
N LEU A 136 28.53 1.22 -8.88
CA LEU A 136 28.54 -0.20 -8.51
C LEU A 136 29.35 -1.05 -9.51
N ARG A 137 29.20 -0.80 -10.81
CA ARG A 137 29.97 -1.49 -11.86
C ARG A 137 31.46 -1.17 -11.79
N GLU A 138 31.81 0.11 -11.74
CA GLU A 138 33.22 0.52 -11.85
C GLU A 138 34.02 0.19 -10.59
N LYS A 139 33.41 0.29 -9.41
CA LYS A 139 34.10 0.05 -8.14
C LYS A 139 33.98 -1.38 -7.65
N TRP A 140 32.83 -2.03 -7.85
CA TRP A 140 32.57 -3.36 -7.30
C TRP A 140 32.35 -4.44 -8.38
N GLY A 141 32.41 -4.09 -9.67
CA GLY A 141 32.25 -5.06 -10.77
C GLY A 141 30.84 -5.65 -10.87
N LEU A 142 29.87 -5.09 -10.16
CA LEU A 142 28.49 -5.59 -10.10
C LEU A 142 27.66 -4.94 -11.20
N ASP A 143 27.39 -5.70 -12.27
CA ASP A 143 26.49 -5.28 -13.35
C ASP A 143 25.09 -5.87 -13.15
N ILE A 144 24.26 -5.13 -12.40
CA ILE A 144 22.92 -5.56 -12.04
C ILE A 144 21.91 -4.69 -12.79
N ASP A 145 21.11 -5.31 -13.65
CA ASP A 145 19.92 -4.68 -14.22
C ASP A 145 18.71 -4.91 -13.30
N TRP A 146 18.50 -3.96 -12.38
CA TRP A 146 17.44 -4.01 -11.37
C TRP A 146 16.03 -3.98 -11.97
N LEU A 147 15.85 -3.39 -13.16
CA LEU A 147 14.53 -3.18 -13.76
C LEU A 147 14.23 -4.16 -14.90
N GLY A 148 15.26 -4.70 -15.55
CA GLY A 148 15.13 -5.67 -16.63
C GLY A 148 15.20 -7.13 -16.18
N SER A 149 15.66 -7.41 -14.95
CA SER A 149 15.80 -8.78 -14.44
C SER A 149 14.47 -9.33 -13.89
N PRO A 150 13.88 -10.40 -14.47
CA PRO A 150 12.59 -10.96 -14.02
C PRO A 150 12.63 -11.59 -12.61
N CYS A 151 13.82 -11.79 -12.05
CA CYS A 151 13.99 -12.39 -10.72
C CYS A 151 13.91 -11.34 -9.59
N LEU A 152 13.92 -10.05 -9.91
CA LEU A 152 13.91 -8.93 -8.96
C LEU A 152 12.63 -8.08 -9.02
N VAL A 153 11.70 -8.43 -9.91
CA VAL A 153 10.38 -7.77 -10.09
C VAL A 153 9.26 -8.74 -9.75
#